data_AF-A0A1G5LGA7-F1
#
_entry.id   AF-A0A1G5LGA7-F1
#
_cell.length_a   1.000
_cell.length_b   1.000
_cell.length_c   1.000
_cell.angle_alpha   90.00
_cell.angle_beta   90.00
_cell.angle_gamma   90.00
#
_symmetry.space_group_name_H-M   'P 1'
#
loop_
_entity.id
_entity.type
_entity.pdbx_description
1 polymer ?
#
loop_
_entity_poly.entity_id
_entity_poly.type
_entity_poly.pdbx_seq_one_letter_code
_entity_poly.pdbx_strand_id
1 'polypeptide(L)'
;MIAEPENKATFYQYRLLKKKAIARSVIYSYLCLPVIMLIFNLLAFSWNGLFFFLLAGPITVWIHYVIARTILLLVRTSYAKRWHWNLRMPWFGYIPDQHFSYRMFVRVHLNMSWIGLCIITVCMLWSPVSFTLSLIFWHLWLLGPRLYVILILSRGRKDGLIKLNDQDVSYYLQ
;
A
#
# COMPACT_ATOMS: atom_id res chain seq x y z
N MET A 1 52.66 18.96 11.50
CA MET A 1 51.37 19.34 10.88
C MET A 1 50.52 18.09 10.84
N ILE A 2 49.45 18.05 11.63
CA ILE A 2 48.56 16.89 11.78
C ILE A 2 47.67 16.84 10.55
N ALA A 3 47.72 15.75 9.79
CA ALA A 3 46.85 15.53 8.65
C ALA A 3 45.41 15.30 9.15
N GLU A 4 44.48 16.14 8.72
CA GLU A 4 43.05 15.93 8.93
C GLU A 4 42.62 14.64 8.23
N PRO A 5 41.78 13.78 8.86
CA PRO A 5 41.26 12.61 8.18
C PRO A 5 40.32 13.09 7.08
N GLU A 6 40.70 12.87 5.82
CA GLU A 6 39.81 13.01 4.67
C GLU A 6 38.50 12.30 4.99
N ASN A 7 37.43 13.09 5.05
CA ASN A 7 36.07 12.64 5.17
C ASN A 7 35.79 11.70 4.00
N LYS A 8 36.01 10.39 4.20
CA LYS A 8 35.67 9.32 3.25
C LYS A 8 34.16 9.31 3.12
N ALA A 9 33.65 10.23 2.31
CA ALA A 9 32.28 10.21 1.84
C ALA A 9 32.12 8.90 1.07
N THR A 10 31.52 7.91 1.72
CA THR A 10 31.16 6.65 1.10
C THR A 10 30.12 6.97 0.03
N PHE A 11 30.56 7.18 -1.21
CA PHE A 11 29.69 7.35 -2.36
C PHE A 11 29.01 6.01 -2.61
N TYR A 12 27.83 5.82 -2.04
CA TYR A 12 26.95 4.73 -2.42
C TYR A 12 26.50 4.97 -3.87
N GLN A 13 27.08 4.23 -4.81
CA GLN A 13 26.68 4.23 -6.21
C GLN A 13 25.35 3.50 -6.37
N TYR A 14 24.26 4.17 -6.02
CA TYR A 14 22.92 3.65 -6.26
C TYR A 14 22.62 3.71 -7.76
N ARG A 15 22.58 2.55 -8.43
CA ARG A 15 22.23 2.50 -9.85
C ARG A 15 20.72 2.42 -9.98
N LEU A 16 20.10 3.46 -10.54
CA LEU A 16 18.68 3.48 -10.88
C LEU A 16 18.44 2.48 -12.02
N LEU A 17 17.80 1.35 -11.73
CA LEU A 17 17.57 0.29 -12.71
C LEU A 17 16.29 0.51 -13.52
N LYS A 18 15.25 1.05 -12.87
CA LYS A 18 13.95 1.16 -13.50
C LYS A 18 13.16 2.30 -12.87
N LYS A 19 12.65 3.17 -13.72
CA LYS A 19 11.73 4.24 -13.40
C LYS A 19 10.48 4.01 -14.22
N LYS A 20 9.32 3.87 -13.58
CA LYS A 20 8.04 3.78 -14.28
C LYS A 20 7.13 4.90 -13.81
N ALA A 21 6.88 5.85 -14.70
CA ALA A 21 5.88 6.88 -14.50
C ALA A 21 4.49 6.26 -14.60
N ILE A 22 3.63 6.53 -13.62
CA ILE A 22 2.22 6.13 -13.69
C ILE A 22 1.47 7.27 -14.38
N ALA A 23 0.84 6.99 -15.52
CA ALA A 23 0.07 7.98 -16.25
C ALA A 23 -1.11 8.47 -15.39
N ARG A 24 -1.31 9.80 -15.32
CA ARG A 24 -2.37 10.42 -14.51
C ARG A 24 -3.77 9.91 -14.87
N SER A 25 -4.03 9.61 -16.14
CA SER A 25 -5.30 9.06 -16.61
C SER A 25 -5.66 7.72 -15.95
N VAL A 26 -4.66 6.86 -15.68
CA VAL A 26 -4.87 5.58 -14.99
C VAL A 26 -5.23 5.82 -13.53
N ILE A 27 -4.62 6.84 -12.89
CA ILE A 27 -4.93 7.22 -11.51
C ILE A 27 -6.37 7.72 -11.41
N TYR A 28 -6.81 8.59 -12.32
CA TYR A 28 -8.18 9.10 -12.34
C TYR A 28 -9.22 8.00 -12.62
N SER A 29 -8.94 7.10 -13.58
CA SER A 29 -9.81 5.96 -13.85
C SER A 29 -9.98 5.07 -12.61
N TYR A 30 -8.88 4.82 -11.91
CA TYR A 30 -8.88 4.04 -10.68
C TYR A 30 -9.62 4.75 -9.51
N LEU A 31 -9.55 6.08 -9.44
CA LEU A 31 -10.29 6.88 -8.44
C LEU A 31 -11.80 6.91 -8.73
N CYS A 32 -12.21 6.71 -9.99
CA CYS A 32 -13.62 6.67 -10.37
C CYS A 32 -14.32 5.38 -9.91
N LEU A 33 -13.58 4.28 -9.76
CA LEU A 33 -14.11 2.97 -9.32
C LEU A 33 -14.95 3.03 -8.02
N PRO A 34 -14.50 3.64 -6.91
CA PRO A 34 -15.29 3.73 -5.68
C PRO A 34 -16.57 4.56 -5.86
N VAL A 35 -16.56 5.57 -6.74
CA VAL A 35 -17.76 6.37 -7.03
C VAL A 35 -18.80 5.52 -7.76
N ILE A 36 -18.37 4.74 -8.75
CA ILE A 36 -19.23 3.81 -9.48
C ILE A 36 -19.81 2.76 -8.51
N MET A 37 -18.98 2.21 -7.64
CA MET A 37 -19.41 1.21 -6.66
C MET A 37 -20.37 1.76 -5.60
N LEU A 38 -20.20 3.03 -5.21
CA LEU A 38 -21.12 3.73 -4.31
C LEU A 38 -22.49 3.89 -4.96
N ILE A 39 -22.54 4.34 -6.23
CA ILE A 39 -23.80 4.47 -6.99
C ILE A 39 -24.48 3.11 -7.13
N PHE A 40 -23.72 2.05 -7.41
CA PHE A 40 -24.24 0.69 -7.48
C PHE A 40 -24.86 0.23 -6.16
N ASN A 41 -24.18 0.45 -5.02
CA ASN A 41 -24.72 0.09 -3.70
C ASN A 41 -25.97 0.88 -3.34
N LEU A 42 -26.02 2.17 -3.72
CA LEU A 42 -27.19 3.01 -3.52
C LEU A 42 -28.41 2.50 -4.33
N LEU A 43 -28.20 2.09 -5.58
CA LEU A 43 -29.25 1.53 -6.44
C LEU A 43 -29.73 0.16 -5.95
N ALA A 44 -28.81 -0.72 -5.53
CA ALA A 44 -29.12 -2.11 -5.17
C ALA A 44 -29.70 -2.25 -3.75
N PHE A 45 -29.22 -1.45 -2.79
CA PHE A 45 -29.54 -1.60 -1.36
C PHE A 45 -30.11 -0.32 -0.72
N SER A 46 -30.44 0.70 -1.53
CA SER A 46 -30.95 1.99 -1.06
C SER A 46 -30.00 2.66 -0.04
N TRP A 47 -30.54 3.48 0.88
CA TRP A 47 -29.79 4.23 1.89
C TRP A 47 -28.94 3.35 2.83
N ASN A 48 -29.37 2.12 3.11
CA ASN A 48 -28.59 1.18 3.94
C ASN A 48 -27.26 0.81 3.26
N GLY A 49 -27.27 0.64 1.94
CA GLY A 49 -26.05 0.37 1.17
C GLY A 49 -25.02 1.50 1.28
N LEU A 50 -25.48 2.76 1.23
CA LEU A 50 -24.61 3.92 1.40
C LEU A 50 -23.98 3.95 2.79
N PHE A 51 -24.77 3.73 3.85
CA PHE A 51 -24.26 3.71 5.22
C PHE A 51 -23.19 2.63 5.41
N PHE A 52 -23.45 1.40 4.96
CA PHE A 52 -22.48 0.30 5.05
C PHE A 52 -21.23 0.56 4.21
N PHE A 53 -21.37 1.16 3.02
CA PHE A 53 -20.23 1.49 2.17
C PHE A 53 -19.32 2.55 2.80
N LEU A 54 -19.93 3.58 3.41
CA LEU A 54 -19.19 4.64 4.11
C LEU A 54 -18.54 4.12 5.40
N LEU A 55 -19.19 3.20 6.11
CA LEU A 55 -18.63 2.55 7.30
C LEU A 55 -17.47 1.60 6.96
N ALA A 56 -17.58 0.84 5.86
CA ALA A 56 -16.59 -0.14 5.45
C ALA A 56 -15.24 0.51 5.09
N GLY A 57 -15.22 1.72 4.53
CA GLY A 57 -13.98 2.41 4.15
C GLY A 57 -13.02 2.63 5.33
N PRO A 58 -13.41 3.39 6.37
CA PRO A 58 -12.61 3.61 7.58
C PRO A 58 -12.21 2.31 8.28
N ILE A 59 -13.13 1.33 8.36
CA ILE A 59 -12.86 0.02 8.95
C ILE A 59 -11.73 -0.69 8.19
N THR A 60 -11.79 -0.70 6.86
CA THR A 60 -10.78 -1.34 6.03
C THR A 60 -9.42 -0.65 6.18
N VAL A 61 -9.41 0.69 6.21
CA VAL A 61 -8.20 1.48 6.45
C VAL A 61 -7.61 1.20 7.83
N TRP A 62 -8.46 1.05 8.86
CA TRP A 62 -8.05 0.71 10.22
C TRP A 62 -7.43 -0.69 10.30
N ILE A 63 -8.09 -1.71 9.73
CA ILE A 63 -7.57 -3.09 9.67
C ILE A 63 -6.18 -3.09 9.02
N HIS A 64 -6.07 -2.40 7.89
CA HIS A 64 -4.82 -2.22 7.17
C HIS A 64 -3.71 -1.57 8.01
N TYR A 65 -4.04 -0.50 8.74
CA TYR A 65 -3.10 0.16 9.63
C TYR A 65 -2.62 -0.76 10.76
N VAL A 66 -3.54 -1.48 11.42
CA VAL A 66 -3.21 -2.41 12.52
C VAL A 66 -2.29 -3.52 12.02
N ILE A 67 -2.60 -4.16 10.89
CA ILE A 67 -1.77 -5.24 10.35
C ILE A 67 -0.37 -4.72 9.99
N ALA A 68 -0.28 -3.59 9.29
CA ALA A 68 0.99 -3.00 8.91
C ALA A 68 1.85 -2.68 10.14
N ARG A 69 1.26 -2.05 11.16
CA ARG A 69 1.94 -1.70 12.40
C ARG A 69 2.43 -2.94 13.16
N THR A 70 1.61 -3.98 13.27
CA THR A 70 1.97 -5.23 13.95
C THR A 70 3.14 -5.92 13.25
N ILE A 71 3.11 -6.04 11.92
CA ILE A 71 4.21 -6.68 11.16
C ILE A 71 5.51 -5.87 11.32
N LEU A 72 5.43 -4.53 11.30
CA LEU A 72 6.61 -3.69 11.47
C LEU A 72 7.23 -3.81 12.86
N LEU A 73 6.40 -3.86 13.91
CA LEU A 73 6.84 -4.10 15.27
C LEU A 73 7.50 -5.48 15.42
N LEU A 74 6.94 -6.50 14.76
CA LEU A 74 7.45 -7.87 14.81
C LEU A 74 8.83 -8.03 14.15
N VAL A 75 9.09 -7.34 13.03
CA VAL A 75 10.37 -7.52 12.33
C VAL A 75 11.50 -6.67 12.93
N ARG A 76 11.26 -5.38 13.20
CA ARG A 76 12.23 -4.51 13.90
C ARG A 76 11.58 -3.17 14.21
N THR A 77 11.57 -2.79 15.49
CA THR A 77 11.07 -1.48 15.98
C THR A 77 11.70 -0.28 15.26
N SER A 78 12.95 -0.39 14.81
CA SER A 78 13.65 0.65 14.02
C SER A 78 13.00 0.93 12.65
N TYR A 79 12.34 -0.07 12.02
CA TYR A 79 11.63 0.13 10.76
C TYR A 79 10.28 0.84 10.95
N ALA A 80 9.62 0.66 12.11
CA ALA A 80 8.33 1.27 12.41
C ALA A 80 8.39 2.80 12.43
N LYS A 81 9.52 3.39 12.87
CA LYS A 81 9.74 4.85 12.89
C LYS A 81 9.87 5.49 11.49
N ARG A 82 10.10 4.71 10.44
CA ARG A 82 10.34 5.20 9.07
C ARG A 82 9.09 5.17 8.18
N TRP A 83 7.98 4.70 8.73
CA TRP A 83 6.70 4.65 8.03
C TRP A 83 5.84 5.82 8.47
N HIS A 84 5.30 6.54 7.50
CA HIS A 84 4.43 7.67 7.73
C HIS A 84 3.09 7.44 7.02
N TRP A 85 2.06 8.09 7.53
CA TRP A 85 0.79 8.19 6.82
C TRP A 85 1.02 9.05 5.58
N ASN A 86 0.95 8.43 4.40
CA ASN A 86 0.98 9.16 3.16
C ASN A 86 -0.44 9.19 2.58
N LEU A 87 -0.97 10.40 2.38
CA LEU A 87 -2.24 10.62 1.69
C LEU A 87 -2.04 10.88 0.19
N ARG A 88 -0.80 10.83 -0.32
CA ARG A 88 -0.51 11.14 -1.72
C ARG A 88 -0.98 10.01 -2.63
N MET A 89 -1.86 10.36 -3.57
CA MET A 89 -2.33 9.50 -4.64
C MET A 89 -1.16 9.07 -5.54
N PRO A 90 -1.10 7.82 -6.04
CA PRO A 90 -2.06 6.71 -5.93
C PRO A 90 -1.90 5.85 -4.65
N TRP A 91 -1.07 6.27 -3.70
CA TRP A 91 -0.64 5.46 -2.58
C TRP A 91 -1.29 5.87 -1.25
N PHE A 92 -2.60 5.64 -1.14
CA PHE A 92 -3.30 5.97 0.10
C PHE A 92 -2.90 5.01 1.24
N GLY A 93 -2.34 5.53 2.34
CA GLY A 93 -2.16 4.82 3.62
C GLY A 93 -0.75 4.85 4.21
N TYR A 94 -0.47 3.90 5.11
CA TYR A 94 0.81 3.82 5.83
C TYR A 94 1.91 3.25 4.92
N ILE A 95 2.94 4.05 4.60
CA ILE A 95 3.98 3.73 3.61
C ILE A 95 5.36 4.18 4.12
N PRO A 96 6.45 3.45 3.79
CA PRO A 96 7.81 3.89 4.09
C PRO A 96 8.22 5.09 3.22
N ASP A 97 8.74 6.14 3.86
CA ASP A 97 9.25 7.36 3.20
C ASP A 97 10.66 7.15 2.60
N GLN A 98 11.43 6.20 3.16
CA GLN A 98 12.83 5.95 2.80
C GLN A 98 13.03 4.68 1.97
N HIS A 99 14.23 4.57 1.35
CA HIS A 99 14.73 3.37 0.66
C HIS A 99 14.46 2.10 1.47
N PHE A 100 13.57 1.25 0.97
CA PHE A 100 13.10 0.06 1.68
C PHE A 100 13.44 -1.21 0.91
N SER A 101 13.75 -2.30 1.63
CA SER A 101 14.06 -3.57 0.98
C SER A 101 12.80 -4.16 0.33
N TYR A 102 12.92 -4.54 -0.93
CA TYR A 102 11.82 -5.10 -1.73
C TYR A 102 11.13 -6.28 -1.04
N ARG A 103 11.90 -7.20 -0.46
CA ARG A 103 11.39 -8.40 0.23
C ARG A 103 10.48 -8.08 1.41
N MET A 104 10.82 -7.04 2.18
CA MET A 104 10.02 -6.62 3.33
C MET A 104 8.73 -5.95 2.88
N PHE A 105 8.78 -5.11 1.85
CA PHE A 105 7.59 -4.50 1.26
C PHE A 105 6.60 -5.57 0.77
N VAL A 106 7.08 -6.57 0.03
CA VAL A 106 6.25 -7.68 -0.46
C VAL A 106 5.66 -8.48 0.70
N ARG A 107 6.46 -8.85 1.71
CA ARG A 107 5.98 -9.64 2.85
C ARG A 107 4.90 -8.92 3.65
N VAL A 108 5.09 -7.62 3.96
CA VAL A 108 4.09 -6.83 4.68
C VAL A 108 2.79 -6.78 3.89
N HIS A 109 2.85 -6.47 2.60
CA HIS A 109 1.67 -6.31 1.78
C HIS A 109 0.94 -7.63 1.47
N LEU A 110 1.66 -8.73 1.24
CA LEU A 110 1.03 -10.04 1.06
C LEU A 110 0.34 -10.53 2.34
N ASN A 111 0.99 -10.37 3.49
CA ASN A 111 0.38 -10.72 4.77
C ASN A 111 -0.84 -9.85 5.05
N MET A 112 -0.77 -8.56 4.76
CA MET A 112 -1.87 -7.62 4.84
C MET A 112 -3.05 -8.03 3.95
N SER A 113 -2.78 -8.46 2.71
CA SER A 113 -3.80 -9.02 1.82
C SER A 113 -4.44 -10.27 2.39
N TRP A 114 -3.63 -11.22 2.87
CA TRP A 114 -4.12 -12.52 3.37
C TRP A 114 -4.91 -12.38 4.66
N ILE A 115 -4.37 -11.65 5.65
CA ILE A 115 -5.03 -11.42 6.93
C ILE A 115 -6.32 -10.61 6.72
N GLY A 116 -6.29 -9.58 5.87
CA GLY A 116 -7.49 -8.83 5.53
C GLY A 116 -8.56 -9.72 4.88
N LEU A 117 -8.17 -10.61 3.96
CA LEU A 117 -9.10 -11.58 3.35
C LEU A 117 -9.71 -12.50 4.42
N CYS A 118 -8.90 -13.04 5.35
CA CYS A 118 -9.39 -13.88 6.44
C CYS A 118 -10.41 -13.14 7.33
N ILE A 119 -10.14 -11.88 7.69
CA ILE A 119 -11.06 -11.06 8.49
C ILE A 119 -12.38 -10.87 7.74
N ILE A 120 -12.33 -10.58 6.44
CA ILE A 120 -13.53 -10.38 5.62
C ILE A 120 -14.34 -11.67 5.52
N THR A 121 -13.70 -12.83 5.35
CA THR A 121 -14.41 -14.13 5.35
C THR A 121 -15.13 -14.38 6.67
N VAL A 122 -14.52 -14.04 7.81
CA VAL A 122 -15.19 -14.16 9.12
C VAL A 122 -16.35 -13.17 9.23
N CYS A 123 -16.18 -11.92 8.77
CA CYS A 123 -17.27 -10.94 8.72
C CYS A 123 -18.42 -11.37 7.81
N MET A 124 -18.16 -12.14 6.76
CA MET A 124 -19.20 -12.65 5.86
C MET A 124 -20.21 -13.56 6.57
N LEU A 125 -19.80 -14.28 7.62
CA LEU A 125 -20.70 -15.15 8.37
C LEU A 125 -21.68 -14.36 9.24
N TRP A 126 -21.29 -13.17 9.71
CA TRP A 126 -22.03 -12.40 10.72
C TRP A 126 -22.69 -11.13 10.18
N SER A 127 -22.31 -10.68 8.98
CA SER A 127 -22.71 -9.38 8.47
C SER A 127 -23.59 -9.46 7.22
N PRO A 128 -24.42 -8.43 6.96
CA PRO A 128 -25.22 -8.38 5.75
C PRO A 128 -24.35 -8.36 4.48
N VAL A 129 -24.89 -8.90 3.40
CA VAL A 129 -24.20 -9.04 2.11
C VAL A 129 -23.68 -7.69 1.59
N SER A 130 -24.45 -6.61 1.76
CA SER A 130 -24.08 -5.25 1.38
C SER A 130 -22.82 -4.74 2.10
N PHE A 131 -22.66 -5.08 3.37
CA PHE A 131 -21.47 -4.71 4.15
C PHE A 131 -20.25 -5.52 3.75
N THR A 132 -20.41 -6.84 3.57
CA THR A 132 -19.30 -7.70 3.12
C THR A 132 -18.80 -7.29 1.73
N LEU A 133 -19.71 -7.02 0.79
CA LEU A 133 -19.35 -6.59 -0.57
C LEU A 133 -18.56 -5.27 -0.55
N SER A 134 -18.99 -4.33 0.30
CA SER A 134 -18.31 -3.05 0.49
C SER A 134 -16.91 -3.23 1.11
N LEU A 135 -16.76 -4.11 2.10
CA LEU A 135 -15.46 -4.44 2.69
C LEU A 135 -14.51 -5.06 1.67
N ILE A 136 -14.96 -6.06 0.90
CA ILE A 136 -14.18 -6.69 -0.16
C ILE A 136 -13.73 -5.64 -1.16
N PHE A 137 -14.65 -4.77 -1.60
CA PHE A 137 -14.34 -3.73 -2.56
C PHE A 137 -13.27 -2.76 -2.03
N TRP A 138 -13.46 -2.20 -0.83
CA TRP A 138 -12.47 -1.31 -0.21
C TRP A 138 -11.12 -1.99 -0.01
N HIS A 139 -11.12 -3.28 0.36
CA HIS A 139 -9.91 -4.07 0.56
C HIS A 139 -9.13 -4.23 -0.75
N LEU A 140 -9.79 -4.73 -1.79
CA LEU A 140 -9.19 -4.92 -3.11
C LEU A 140 -8.77 -3.59 -3.72
N TRP A 141 -9.59 -2.56 -3.58
CA TRP A 141 -9.29 -1.24 -4.08
C TRP A 141 -7.98 -0.77 -3.45
N LEU A 142 -7.89 -0.62 -2.13
CA LEU A 142 -6.68 -0.14 -1.43
C LEU A 142 -5.41 -0.97 -1.73
N LEU A 143 -5.56 -2.29 -1.94
CA LEU A 143 -4.46 -3.19 -2.28
C LEU A 143 -4.03 -3.12 -3.74
N GLY A 144 -4.92 -2.75 -4.67
CA GLY A 144 -4.70 -2.71 -6.11
C GLY A 144 -3.38 -2.07 -6.54
N PRO A 145 -3.12 -0.77 -6.23
CA PRO A 145 -1.89 -0.10 -6.64
C PRO A 145 -0.66 -0.76 -6.03
N ARG A 146 -0.76 -1.25 -4.78
CA ARG A 146 0.35 -1.87 -4.03
C ARG A 146 0.75 -3.20 -4.66
N LEU A 147 -0.22 -4.05 -4.98
CA LEU A 147 0.00 -5.32 -5.69
C LEU A 147 0.52 -5.09 -7.11
N TYR A 148 0.04 -4.05 -7.80
CA TYR A 148 0.53 -3.68 -9.12
C TYR A 148 2.03 -3.36 -9.13
N VAL A 149 2.53 -2.63 -8.11
CA VAL A 149 3.98 -2.39 -7.92
C VAL A 149 4.71 -3.69 -7.70
N ILE A 150 4.21 -4.54 -6.80
CA ILE A 150 4.83 -5.84 -6.51
C ILE A 150 4.93 -6.66 -7.80
N LEU A 151 3.89 -6.70 -8.63
CA LEU A 151 3.91 -7.44 -9.90
C LEU A 151 4.88 -6.86 -10.93
N ILE A 152 4.93 -5.55 -11.10
CA ILE A 152 5.89 -4.90 -12.02
C ILE A 152 7.33 -5.18 -11.58
N LEU A 153 7.56 -5.11 -10.27
CA LEU A 153 8.90 -5.12 -9.68
C LEU A 153 9.37 -6.55 -9.34
N SER A 154 8.44 -7.51 -9.26
CA SER A 154 8.67 -8.96 -9.20
C SER A 154 9.50 -9.46 -10.38
N ARG A 155 9.36 -8.83 -11.55
CA ARG A 155 10.19 -9.11 -12.73
C ARG A 155 11.63 -8.56 -12.64
N GLY A 156 11.99 -7.82 -11.58
CA GLY A 156 13.34 -7.32 -11.32
C GLY A 156 14.13 -8.16 -10.30
N ARG A 157 15.45 -7.97 -10.21
CA ARG A 157 16.31 -8.65 -9.22
C ARG A 157 15.89 -8.28 -7.80
N LYS A 158 15.69 -9.25 -6.91
CA LYS A 158 15.03 -9.15 -5.59
C LYS A 158 15.81 -8.43 -4.46
N ASP A 159 16.96 -7.84 -4.79
CA ASP A 159 17.92 -7.30 -3.80
C ASP A 159 18.04 -5.76 -3.85
N GLY A 160 17.14 -5.08 -4.57
CA GLY A 160 17.12 -3.63 -4.67
C GLY A 160 16.31 -2.94 -3.59
N LEU A 161 16.65 -1.67 -3.37
CA LEU A 161 15.94 -0.70 -2.55
C LEU A 161 14.85 -0.04 -3.41
N ILE A 162 13.60 -0.06 -2.92
CA ILE A 162 12.50 0.67 -3.53
C ILE A 162 12.43 2.07 -2.93
N LYS A 163 12.33 3.10 -3.77
CA LYS A 163 11.88 4.43 -3.38
C LYS A 163 10.58 4.73 -4.13
N LEU A 164 9.50 4.92 -3.38
CA LEU A 164 8.21 5.34 -3.92
C LEU A 164 8.20 6.87 -3.96
N ASN A 165 8.09 7.45 -5.14
CA ASN A 165 7.86 8.89 -5.33
C ASN A 165 6.43 9.11 -5.85
N ASP A 166 5.93 10.33 -5.74
CA ASP A 166 4.52 10.68 -6.00
C ASP A 166 4.04 10.32 -7.42
N GLN A 167 4.96 10.33 -8.38
CA GLN A 167 4.65 10.07 -9.79
C GLN A 167 5.47 8.92 -10.38
N ASP A 168 6.43 8.40 -9.62
CA ASP A 168 7.46 7.49 -10.11
C ASP A 168 7.81 6.43 -9.05
N VAL A 169 7.85 5.17 -9.46
CA VAL A 169 8.50 4.12 -8.66
C VAL A 169 9.94 3.98 -9.15
N SER A 170 10.89 4.35 -8.29
CA SER A 170 12.33 4.26 -8.56
C SER A 170 12.91 3.02 -7.89
N TYR A 171 13.48 2.13 -8.68
CA TYR A 171 14.20 0.95 -8.18
C TYR A 171 15.71 1.19 -8.20
N TYR A 172 16.33 1.13 -7.03
CA TYR A 172 17.78 1.24 -6.87
C TYR A 172 18.37 -0.12 -6.54
N LEU A 173 19.41 -0.57 -7.25
CA LEU A 173 20.26 -1.66 -6.77
C LEU A 173 21.46 -1.05 -6.03
N GLN A 174 21.89 -1.68 -4.94
CA GLN A 174 23.19 -1.43 -4.31
C GLN A 174 24.24 -2.37 -4.91
#